data_AF-A0A3M2CGT4-F1
#
_entry.id   AF-A0A3M2CGT4-F1
#
_cell.length_a   1.000
_cell.length_b   1.000
_cell.length_c   1.000
_cell.angle_alpha   90.00
_cell.angle_beta   90.00
_cell.angle_gamma   90.00
#
_symmetry.space_group_name_H-M   'P 1'
#
loop_
_entity.id
_entity.type
_entity.pdbx_description
1 polymer ?
#
loop_
_entity_poly.entity_id
_entity_poly.type
_entity_poly.pdbx_seq_one_letter_code
_entity_poly.pdbx_strand_id
1 'polypeptide(L)'
;MNRFQTLSVIAALAGAGAARAASVDVSYTRITSNSGQNVESQFITTVTEVAGDPTVIDFIFRNNVGIASSISEVYFDNGATSSLFSGGAIAQQVGASFVFGSASPPDLPGGNSLADPFDVTPGFLADAQGNPSVGLNTASDLLRIRMTLLAGVTFGDVESALGTGALRLGMHVRAIGDDGESDSFVNGPPPIVPLPGGGAMGLAALTILASRRRR
;
A
#
# COMPACT_ATOMS: atom_id res chain seq x y z
N MET A 1 -42.27 42.05 39.87
CA MET A 1 -42.18 41.73 38.43
C MET A 1 -40.73 41.49 38.08
N ASN A 2 -40.46 40.26 37.63
CA ASN A 2 -39.15 39.63 37.45
C ASN A 2 -38.33 40.27 36.33
N ARG A 3 -37.00 40.32 36.49
CA ARG A 3 -36.09 40.32 35.33
C ARG A 3 -35.01 39.28 35.54
N PHE A 4 -35.12 38.23 34.74
CA PHE A 4 -34.27 37.04 34.67
C PHE A 4 -32.86 37.42 34.20
N GLN A 5 -31.83 36.97 34.90
CA GLN A 5 -30.45 36.94 34.41
C GLN A 5 -30.22 35.60 33.71
N THR A 6 -30.05 35.61 32.39
CA THR A 6 -29.74 34.40 31.61
C THR A 6 -28.23 34.33 31.40
N LEU A 7 -27.56 33.42 32.11
CA LEU A 7 -26.17 33.05 31.83
C LEU A 7 -26.13 32.18 30.57
N SER A 8 -25.53 32.69 29.49
CA SER A 8 -25.25 31.91 28.29
C SER A 8 -23.97 31.09 28.48
N VAL A 9 -24.12 29.78 28.64
CA VAL A 9 -23.02 28.82 28.54
C VAL A 9 -22.71 28.61 27.05
N ILE A 10 -21.53 29.05 26.60
CA ILE A 10 -21.03 28.73 25.27
C ILE A 10 -20.38 27.34 25.35
N ALA A 11 -21.08 26.32 24.86
CA ALA A 11 -20.50 25.01 24.61
C ALA A 11 -19.65 25.10 23.33
N ALA A 12 -18.32 25.08 23.46
CA ALA A 12 -17.42 24.92 22.32
C ALA A 12 -17.46 23.46 21.87
N LEU A 13 -18.19 23.18 20.80
CA LEU A 13 -18.21 21.88 20.14
C LEU A 13 -16.92 21.76 19.32
N ALA A 14 -15.86 21.20 19.93
CA ALA A 14 -14.66 20.80 19.21
C ALA A 14 -15.02 19.57 18.36
N GLY A 15 -15.31 19.81 17.07
CA GLY A 15 -15.43 18.74 16.09
C GLY A 15 -14.07 18.07 15.90
N ALA A 16 -13.83 16.97 16.61
CA ALA A 16 -12.74 16.06 16.29
C ALA A 16 -13.03 15.45 14.93
N GLY A 17 -12.45 16.01 13.86
CA GLY A 17 -12.41 15.35 12.58
C GLY A 17 -11.69 14.03 12.75
N ALA A 18 -12.33 12.92 12.36
CA ALA A 18 -11.68 11.62 12.37
C ALA A 18 -10.42 11.70 11.48
N ALA A 19 -9.25 11.48 12.07
CA ALA A 19 -8.03 11.29 11.30
C ALA A 19 -8.27 10.06 10.41
N ARG A 20 -8.23 10.27 9.08
CA ARG A 20 -8.24 9.16 8.13
C ARG A 20 -6.79 8.75 7.93
N ALA A 21 -6.53 7.45 7.97
CA ALA A 21 -5.23 6.90 7.57
C ALA A 21 -4.91 7.35 6.14
N ALA A 22 -3.69 7.84 5.92
CA ALA A 22 -3.21 8.15 4.59
C ALA A 22 -3.05 6.85 3.78
N SER A 23 -3.34 6.92 2.49
CA SER A 23 -3.25 5.77 1.59
C SER A 23 -2.89 6.18 0.16
N VAL A 24 -2.10 5.35 -0.50
CA VAL A 24 -1.75 5.47 -1.92
C VAL A 24 -2.04 4.16 -2.63
N ASP A 25 -2.61 4.27 -3.83
CA ASP A 25 -2.83 3.11 -4.71
C ASP A 25 -1.71 3.01 -5.74
N VAL A 26 -1.24 1.79 -5.93
CA VAL A 26 -0.12 1.44 -6.80
C VAL A 26 -0.61 0.53 -7.92
N SER A 27 -0.31 0.91 -9.16
CA SER A 27 -0.59 0.14 -10.38
C SER A 27 0.68 -0.53 -10.92
N TYR A 28 0.49 -1.47 -11.85
CA TYR A 28 1.55 -2.35 -12.33
C TYR A 28 1.76 -2.27 -13.83
N THR A 29 2.97 -2.61 -14.25
CA THR A 29 3.37 -2.76 -15.65
C THR A 29 3.97 -4.15 -15.84
N ARG A 30 3.54 -4.82 -16.90
CA ARG A 30 4.06 -6.13 -17.29
C ARG A 30 5.53 -6.04 -17.73
N ILE A 31 6.39 -6.91 -17.20
CA ILE A 31 7.84 -6.93 -17.50
C ILE A 31 8.30 -8.16 -18.29
N THR A 32 7.50 -9.23 -18.33
CA THR A 32 7.73 -10.39 -19.21
C THR A 32 6.63 -10.49 -20.26
N SER A 33 6.73 -11.43 -21.20
CA SER A 33 5.72 -11.56 -22.26
C SER A 33 5.47 -13.00 -22.67
N ASN A 34 5.29 -13.89 -21.69
CA ASN A 34 5.03 -15.31 -21.95
C ASN A 34 3.56 -15.56 -22.28
N SER A 35 2.62 -14.83 -21.68
CA SER A 35 1.20 -14.92 -22.03
C SER A 35 0.85 -14.01 -23.21
N GLY A 36 -0.07 -14.48 -24.08
CA GLY A 36 -0.70 -13.65 -25.10
C GLY A 36 -1.60 -12.54 -24.55
N GLN A 37 -1.96 -12.60 -23.26
CA GLN A 37 -2.86 -11.67 -22.60
C GLN A 37 -2.13 -10.80 -21.58
N ASN A 38 -2.34 -9.48 -21.65
CA ASN A 38 -1.87 -8.55 -20.63
C ASN A 38 -2.98 -8.29 -19.60
N VAL A 39 -2.71 -8.64 -18.36
CA VAL A 39 -3.65 -8.59 -17.23
C VAL A 39 -3.35 -7.46 -16.24
N GLU A 40 -2.38 -6.59 -16.54
CA GLU A 40 -1.88 -5.55 -15.62
C GLU A 40 -2.96 -4.65 -15.01
N SER A 41 -4.01 -4.33 -15.78
CA SER A 41 -5.08 -3.42 -15.36
C SER A 41 -5.98 -3.97 -14.25
N GLN A 42 -5.86 -5.26 -13.95
CA GLN A 42 -6.61 -5.94 -12.90
C GLN A 42 -5.94 -5.81 -11.53
N PHE A 43 -4.67 -5.40 -11.49
CA PHE A 43 -3.87 -5.40 -10.27
C PHE A 43 -3.85 -4.03 -9.63
N ILE A 44 -4.10 -4.01 -8.32
CA ILE A 44 -3.92 -2.83 -7.49
C ILE A 44 -3.29 -3.24 -6.17
N THR A 45 -2.42 -2.38 -5.65
CA THR A 45 -1.96 -2.48 -4.27
C THR A 45 -2.23 -1.18 -3.55
N THR A 46 -3.06 -1.25 -2.52
CA THR A 46 -3.32 -0.11 -1.63
C THR A 46 -2.30 -0.17 -0.50
N VAL A 47 -1.45 0.86 -0.42
CA VAL A 47 -0.49 1.06 0.68
C VAL A 47 -1.11 2.07 1.63
N THR A 48 -1.24 1.72 2.90
CA THR A 48 -2.00 2.54 3.86
C THR A 48 -1.41 2.49 5.26
N GLU A 49 -1.54 3.60 5.98
CA GLU A 49 -1.23 3.66 7.40
C GLU A 49 -2.19 2.78 8.21
N VAL A 50 -1.68 2.21 9.31
CA VAL A 50 -2.53 1.49 10.26
C VAL A 50 -3.05 2.49 11.30
N ALA A 51 -4.38 2.61 11.37
CA ALA A 51 -5.00 3.53 12.31
C ALA A 51 -4.56 3.24 13.76
N GLY A 52 -3.97 4.24 14.41
CA GLY A 52 -3.48 4.14 15.78
C GLY A 52 -2.06 3.56 15.94
N ASP A 53 -1.39 3.19 14.85
CA ASP A 53 0.00 2.72 14.88
C ASP A 53 0.79 3.26 13.68
N PRO A 54 1.55 4.37 13.85
CA PRO A 54 2.34 4.96 12.78
C PRO A 54 3.64 4.19 12.50
N THR A 55 3.94 3.12 13.25
CA THR A 55 5.17 2.34 13.08
C THR A 55 5.02 1.19 12.10
N VAL A 56 3.80 0.96 11.60
CA VAL A 56 3.49 -0.11 10.67
C VAL A 56 2.64 0.39 9.51
N ILE A 57 2.81 -0.23 8.35
CA ILE A 57 2.04 0.07 7.14
C ILE A 57 1.48 -1.23 6.56
N ASP A 58 0.30 -1.16 5.97
CA ASP A 58 -0.33 -2.29 5.29
C ASP A 58 -0.20 -2.14 3.77
N PHE A 59 0.29 -3.19 3.11
CA PHE A 59 0.24 -3.39 1.67
C PHE A 59 -0.87 -4.39 1.36
N ILE A 60 -1.90 -3.94 0.65
CA ILE A 60 -3.09 -4.73 0.36
C ILE A 60 -3.13 -5.04 -1.14
N PHE A 61 -2.75 -6.26 -1.50
CA PHE A 61 -2.74 -6.76 -2.86
C PHE A 61 -4.12 -7.31 -3.25
N ARG A 62 -4.55 -6.98 -4.47
CA ARG A 62 -5.82 -7.44 -5.05
C ARG A 62 -5.67 -7.73 -6.54
N ASN A 63 -6.47 -8.70 -6.99
CA ASN A 63 -6.62 -9.05 -8.40
C ASN A 63 -8.11 -8.93 -8.80
N ASN A 64 -8.44 -7.98 -9.66
CA ASN A 64 -9.78 -7.79 -10.21
C ASN A 64 -9.98 -8.66 -11.45
N VAL A 65 -10.09 -9.98 -11.26
CA VAL A 65 -9.87 -11.10 -12.22
C VAL A 65 -10.81 -11.16 -13.44
N GLY A 66 -11.11 -10.05 -14.10
CA GLY A 66 -11.80 -10.02 -15.40
C GLY A 66 -11.27 -11.04 -16.42
N ILE A 67 -9.96 -11.28 -16.46
CA ILE A 67 -9.32 -12.41 -17.15
C ILE A 67 -8.72 -13.33 -16.09
N ALA A 68 -8.99 -14.64 -16.19
CA ALA A 68 -8.45 -15.65 -15.30
C ALA A 68 -6.95 -15.44 -15.10
N SER A 69 -6.52 -15.31 -13.84
CA SER A 69 -5.13 -15.09 -13.46
C SER A 69 -5.01 -15.26 -11.95
N SER A 70 -3.83 -15.63 -11.47
CA SER A 70 -3.58 -15.73 -10.04
C SER A 70 -2.27 -15.06 -9.67
N ILE A 71 -2.35 -14.04 -8.81
CA ILE A 71 -1.15 -13.50 -8.15
C ILE A 71 -0.68 -14.60 -7.20
N SER A 72 0.45 -15.22 -7.54
CA SER A 72 0.95 -16.40 -6.83
C SER A 72 2.14 -16.03 -5.95
N GLU A 73 2.94 -15.05 -6.37
CA GLU A 73 4.08 -14.58 -5.58
C GLU A 73 4.11 -13.04 -5.57
N VAL A 74 4.49 -12.45 -4.44
CA VAL A 74 4.69 -11.01 -4.27
C VAL A 74 6.07 -10.72 -3.70
N TYR A 75 6.71 -9.66 -4.19
CA TYR A 75 8.09 -9.32 -3.91
C TYR A 75 8.21 -7.85 -3.56
N PHE A 76 9.12 -7.53 -2.65
CA PHE A 76 9.49 -6.16 -2.33
C PHE A 76 10.95 -5.96 -2.72
N ASP A 77 11.21 -4.86 -3.41
CA ASP A 77 12.55 -4.32 -3.60
C ASP A 77 12.63 -2.98 -2.87
N ASN A 78 13.32 -3.01 -1.74
CA ASN A 78 13.55 -1.89 -0.84
C ASN A 78 15.05 -1.55 -0.76
N GLY A 79 15.79 -1.91 -1.81
CA GLY A 79 17.25 -1.96 -1.86
C GLY A 79 17.84 -3.15 -1.07
N ALA A 80 19.04 -3.57 -1.47
CA ALA A 80 19.74 -4.76 -0.97
C ALA A 80 19.83 -4.92 0.56
N THR A 81 19.75 -3.84 1.35
CA THR A 81 19.85 -3.88 2.82
C THR A 81 18.57 -3.49 3.56
N SER A 82 17.43 -3.31 2.86
CA SER A 82 16.19 -2.71 3.38
C SER A 82 16.40 -1.33 4.02
N SER A 83 16.02 -0.27 3.31
CA SER A 83 16.16 1.11 3.81
C SER A 83 14.93 1.62 4.59
N LEU A 84 13.78 0.96 4.46
CA LEU A 84 12.51 1.41 5.06
C LEU A 84 11.95 0.52 6.16
N PHE A 85 12.22 -0.78 6.13
CA PHE A 85 11.50 -1.75 6.97
C PHE A 85 12.43 -2.57 7.85
N SER A 86 12.01 -2.80 9.09
CA SER A 86 12.69 -3.66 10.05
C SER A 86 12.17 -5.10 10.04
N GLY A 87 10.97 -5.33 9.50
CA GLY A 87 10.33 -6.64 9.43
C GLY A 87 8.99 -6.59 8.71
N GLY A 88 8.40 -7.75 8.50
CA GLY A 88 7.07 -7.88 7.89
C GLY A 88 6.41 -9.21 8.23
N ALA A 89 5.09 -9.26 8.06
CA ALA A 89 4.29 -10.47 8.20
C ALA A 89 2.96 -10.35 7.45
N ILE A 90 2.32 -11.49 7.18
CA ILE A 90 0.92 -11.49 6.72
C ILE A 90 0.03 -11.08 7.90
N ALA A 91 -0.68 -9.95 7.75
CA ALA A 91 -1.66 -9.50 8.73
C ALA A 91 -3.05 -10.06 8.43
N GLN A 92 -3.36 -10.30 7.15
CA GLN A 92 -4.64 -10.89 6.73
C GLN A 92 -4.49 -11.52 5.35
N GLN A 93 -5.22 -12.61 5.11
CA GLN A 93 -5.45 -13.15 3.78
C GLN A 93 -6.89 -13.68 3.70
N VAL A 94 -7.52 -13.55 2.54
CA VAL A 94 -8.89 -14.02 2.27
C VAL A 94 -8.86 -14.76 0.94
N GLY A 95 -9.39 -15.99 0.93
CA GLY A 95 -9.46 -16.84 -0.26
C GLY A 95 -8.11 -17.37 -0.78
N ALA A 96 -7.00 -16.87 -0.23
CA ALA A 96 -5.64 -17.27 -0.58
C ALA A 96 -4.86 -17.87 0.60
N SER A 97 -3.74 -18.52 0.29
CA SER A 97 -2.85 -19.18 1.25
C SER A 97 -1.38 -18.88 0.94
N PHE A 98 -0.92 -17.72 1.38
CA PHE A 98 0.45 -17.26 1.30
C PHE A 98 1.27 -17.63 2.54
N VAL A 99 2.57 -17.85 2.32
CA VAL A 99 3.62 -17.88 3.35
C VAL A 99 4.54 -16.69 3.11
N PHE A 100 4.84 -15.93 4.17
CA PHE A 100 5.75 -14.77 4.11
C PHE A 100 7.18 -15.17 4.47
N GLY A 101 8.14 -14.50 3.87
CA GLY A 101 9.57 -14.65 4.14
C GLY A 101 10.35 -15.41 3.06
N SER A 102 9.65 -16.09 2.14
CA SER A 102 10.26 -16.85 1.05
C SER A 102 9.29 -16.97 -0.13
N ALA A 103 9.84 -17.12 -1.33
CA ALA A 103 9.09 -17.55 -2.51
C ALA A 103 9.93 -18.47 -3.40
N SER A 104 9.25 -19.27 -4.21
CA SER A 104 9.84 -20.07 -5.26
C SER A 104 9.21 -19.68 -6.62
N PRO A 105 9.90 -18.90 -7.45
CA PRO A 105 11.32 -18.55 -7.38
C PRO A 105 11.64 -17.44 -6.35
N PRO A 106 12.88 -17.41 -5.81
CA PRO A 106 13.30 -16.38 -4.85
C PRO A 106 13.49 -15.01 -5.49
N ASP A 107 13.80 -14.98 -6.79
CA ASP A 107 13.92 -13.77 -7.59
C ASP A 107 12.69 -13.59 -8.48
N LEU A 108 12.30 -12.34 -8.75
CA LEU A 108 11.21 -12.02 -9.67
C LEU A 108 11.60 -12.44 -11.11
N PRO A 109 10.83 -13.32 -11.78
CA PRO A 109 11.14 -13.73 -13.14
C PRO A 109 11.22 -12.54 -14.11
N GLY A 110 12.33 -12.42 -14.83
CA GLY A 110 12.60 -11.30 -15.74
C GLY A 110 12.96 -9.97 -15.06
N GLY A 111 12.88 -9.86 -13.73
CA GLY A 111 13.21 -8.65 -12.98
C GLY A 111 14.67 -8.21 -13.14
N ASN A 112 15.58 -9.17 -13.31
CA ASN A 112 17.00 -8.94 -13.56
C ASN A 112 17.32 -8.35 -14.95
N SER A 113 16.34 -8.35 -15.87
CA SER A 113 16.50 -7.88 -17.26
C SER A 113 16.03 -6.43 -17.45
N LEU A 114 15.52 -5.80 -16.38
CA LEU A 114 15.17 -4.39 -16.37
C LEU A 114 16.42 -3.50 -16.44
N ALA A 115 16.27 -2.28 -16.98
CA ALA A 115 17.36 -1.30 -17.02
C ALA A 115 17.88 -0.95 -15.61
N ASP A 116 16.97 -0.92 -14.64
CA ASP A 116 17.26 -0.95 -13.21
C ASP A 116 16.77 -2.30 -12.67
N PRO A 117 17.66 -3.28 -12.44
CA PRO A 117 17.28 -4.64 -12.03
C PRO A 117 16.42 -4.63 -10.77
N PHE A 118 15.35 -5.43 -10.75
CA PHE A 118 14.54 -5.64 -9.55
C PHE A 118 15.31 -6.50 -8.54
N ASP A 119 15.70 -5.93 -7.40
CA ASP A 119 16.50 -6.59 -6.36
C ASP A 119 15.60 -6.99 -5.19
N VAL A 120 15.20 -8.27 -5.15
CA VAL A 120 14.29 -8.76 -4.11
C VAL A 120 14.95 -8.62 -2.75
N THR A 121 14.32 -7.86 -1.86
CA THR A 121 14.77 -7.71 -0.48
C THR A 121 14.59 -9.04 0.27
N PRO A 122 15.67 -9.66 0.76
CA PRO A 122 15.58 -10.95 1.43
C PRO A 122 14.62 -10.92 2.62
N GLY A 123 13.71 -11.87 2.67
CA GLY A 123 12.69 -11.96 3.73
C GLY A 123 11.44 -11.11 3.49
N PHE A 124 11.40 -10.24 2.49
CA PHE A 124 10.21 -9.46 2.11
C PHE A 124 9.63 -9.93 0.79
N LEU A 125 9.05 -11.12 0.86
CA LEU A 125 8.39 -11.79 -0.25
C LEU A 125 7.36 -12.77 0.32
N ALA A 126 6.34 -13.10 -0.45
CA ALA A 126 5.35 -14.09 -0.07
C ALA A 126 4.91 -14.97 -1.24
N ASP A 127 4.59 -16.22 -0.94
CA ASP A 127 4.32 -17.27 -1.92
C ASP A 127 3.05 -18.05 -1.58
N ALA A 128 2.14 -18.08 -2.55
CA ALA A 128 0.97 -18.94 -2.59
C ALA A 128 1.39 -20.38 -2.92
N GLN A 129 1.75 -21.10 -1.87
CA GLN A 129 2.37 -22.44 -1.87
C GLN A 129 2.00 -23.32 -3.09
N GLY A 130 2.84 -23.26 -4.13
CA GLY A 130 2.90 -24.18 -5.28
C GLY A 130 1.74 -24.10 -6.29
N ASN A 131 0.49 -24.12 -5.84
CA ASN A 131 -0.70 -24.16 -6.70
C ASN A 131 -1.25 -22.75 -6.96
N PRO A 132 -1.34 -22.29 -8.23
CA PRO A 132 -1.95 -20.99 -8.55
C PRO A 132 -3.37 -20.83 -8.00
N SER A 133 -4.12 -21.92 -7.80
CA SER A 133 -5.48 -21.84 -7.26
C SER A 133 -5.55 -21.39 -5.79
N VAL A 134 -4.42 -21.29 -5.10
CA VAL A 134 -4.34 -20.76 -3.72
C VAL A 134 -3.73 -19.35 -3.64
N GLY A 135 -3.45 -18.73 -4.78
CA GLY A 135 -3.08 -17.31 -4.88
C GLY A 135 -4.31 -16.39 -4.90
N LEU A 136 -4.13 -15.14 -5.31
CA LEU A 136 -5.24 -14.20 -5.50
C LEU A 136 -5.87 -14.43 -6.88
N ASN A 137 -6.85 -15.35 -6.92
CA ASN A 137 -7.45 -15.86 -8.16
C ASN A 137 -8.93 -15.53 -8.33
N THR A 138 -9.54 -14.83 -7.35
CA THR A 138 -10.89 -14.28 -7.44
C THR A 138 -10.93 -12.81 -7.00
N ALA A 139 -11.95 -12.07 -7.46
CA ALA A 139 -12.10 -10.65 -7.14
C ALA A 139 -12.38 -10.36 -5.65
N SER A 140 -12.73 -11.39 -4.87
CA SER A 140 -12.94 -11.29 -3.41
C SER A 140 -11.69 -11.58 -2.60
N ASP A 141 -10.63 -12.10 -3.22
CA ASP A 141 -9.41 -12.44 -2.50
C ASP A 141 -8.64 -11.18 -2.14
N LEU A 142 -7.93 -11.24 -1.01
CA LEU A 142 -6.92 -10.24 -0.69
C LEU A 142 -5.75 -10.86 0.04
N LEU A 143 -4.59 -10.23 -0.12
CA LEU A 143 -3.43 -10.43 0.73
C LEU A 143 -3.06 -9.10 1.36
N ARG A 144 -2.96 -9.06 2.69
CA ARG A 144 -2.46 -7.92 3.45
C ARG A 144 -1.15 -8.30 4.10
N ILE A 145 -0.07 -7.68 3.65
CA ILE A 145 1.24 -7.74 4.27
C ILE A 145 1.42 -6.48 5.10
N ARG A 146 1.75 -6.66 6.38
CA ARG A 146 2.07 -5.56 7.30
C ARG A 146 3.57 -5.47 7.46
N MET A 147 4.12 -4.30 7.16
CA MET A 147 5.54 -4.01 7.30
C MET A 147 5.77 -3.09 8.49
N THR A 148 6.77 -3.39 9.30
CA THR A 148 7.22 -2.53 10.38
C THR A 148 8.27 -1.58 9.85
N LEU A 149 8.04 -0.27 10.01
CA LEU A 149 8.97 0.77 9.61
C LEU A 149 10.24 0.73 10.48
N LEU A 150 11.37 1.17 9.91
CA LEU A 150 12.55 1.48 10.69
C LEU A 150 12.30 2.72 11.56
N ALA A 151 13.04 2.86 12.66
CA ALA A 151 12.92 4.02 13.53
C ALA A 151 13.23 5.32 12.78
N GLY A 152 12.30 6.27 12.84
CA GLY A 152 12.41 7.56 12.14
C GLY A 152 11.89 7.55 10.70
N VAL A 153 11.52 6.39 10.15
CA VAL A 153 10.82 6.28 8.86
C VAL A 153 9.33 6.50 9.08
N THR A 154 8.71 7.23 8.16
CA THR A 154 7.29 7.59 8.17
C THR A 154 6.58 7.06 6.93
N PHE A 155 5.26 7.13 6.91
CA PHE A 155 4.48 6.82 5.71
C PHE A 155 4.87 7.73 4.52
N GLY A 156 5.19 9.00 4.77
CA GLY A 156 5.63 9.91 3.71
C GLY A 156 6.95 9.49 3.05
N ASP A 157 7.85 8.86 3.80
CA ASP A 157 9.10 8.29 3.25
C ASP A 157 8.80 7.10 2.34
N VAL A 158 7.81 6.27 2.71
CA VAL A 158 7.35 5.13 1.91
C VAL A 158 6.68 5.62 0.62
N GLU A 159 5.80 6.63 0.70
CA GLU A 159 5.20 7.24 -0.48
C GLU A 159 6.26 7.84 -1.41
N SER A 160 7.27 8.52 -0.86
CA SER A 160 8.38 9.07 -1.63
C SER A 160 9.22 7.98 -2.30
N ALA A 161 9.48 6.88 -1.59
CA ALA A 161 10.22 5.74 -2.12
C ALA A 161 9.46 5.04 -3.26
N LEU A 162 8.14 4.88 -3.14
CA LEU A 162 7.28 4.40 -4.22
C LEU A 162 7.30 5.34 -5.43
N GLY A 163 7.24 6.66 -5.18
CA GLY A 163 7.27 7.70 -6.23
C GLY A 163 8.58 7.79 -7.00
N THR A 164 9.70 7.47 -6.35
CA THR A 164 11.05 7.51 -6.93
C THR A 164 11.52 6.17 -7.49
N GLY A 165 10.82 5.07 -7.17
CA GLY A 165 11.26 3.71 -7.48
C GLY A 165 12.32 3.15 -6.53
N ALA A 166 12.62 3.83 -5.42
CA ALA A 166 13.47 3.30 -4.36
C ALA A 166 12.79 2.19 -3.55
N LEU A 167 11.46 2.16 -3.54
CA LEU A 167 10.64 1.03 -3.16
C LEU A 167 9.85 0.56 -4.38
N ARG A 168 10.03 -0.69 -4.78
CA ARG A 168 9.26 -1.34 -5.84
C ARG A 168 8.58 -2.60 -5.32
N LEU A 169 7.39 -2.85 -5.86
CA LEU A 169 6.57 -4.01 -5.62
C LEU A 169 6.55 -4.84 -6.90
N GLY A 170 6.86 -6.11 -6.77
CA GLY A 170 6.83 -7.08 -7.85
C GLY A 170 5.77 -8.14 -7.59
N MET A 171 5.25 -8.74 -8.65
CA MET A 171 4.44 -9.94 -8.56
C MET A 171 4.72 -10.91 -9.70
N HIS A 172 4.68 -12.20 -9.39
CA HIS A 172 4.62 -13.25 -10.40
C HIS A 172 3.19 -13.78 -10.44
N VAL A 173 2.60 -13.71 -11.64
CA VAL A 173 1.21 -14.06 -11.89
C VAL A 173 1.19 -15.28 -12.79
N ARG A 174 0.42 -16.28 -12.40
CA ARG A 174 0.35 -17.58 -13.05
C ARG A 174 -1.07 -17.89 -13.50
N ALA A 175 -1.21 -18.90 -14.37
CA ALA A 175 -2.50 -19.35 -14.91
C ALA A 175 -3.26 -18.19 -15.61
N ILE A 176 -2.55 -17.42 -16.43
CA ILE A 176 -3.11 -16.29 -17.15
C ILE A 176 -3.92 -16.80 -18.34
N GLY A 177 -5.23 -16.59 -18.26
CA GLY A 177 -6.21 -16.87 -19.29
C GLY A 177 -6.26 -18.32 -19.72
N ASP A 178 -6.65 -18.54 -20.97
CA ASP A 178 -6.77 -19.88 -21.54
C ASP A 178 -5.40 -20.50 -21.87
N ASP A 179 -4.39 -19.65 -22.07
CA ASP A 179 -3.01 -20.09 -22.35
C ASP A 179 -2.36 -20.73 -21.12
N GLY A 180 -2.83 -20.37 -19.90
CA GLY A 180 -2.31 -20.89 -18.64
C GLY A 180 -0.90 -20.43 -18.28
N GLU A 181 -0.33 -19.52 -19.06
CA GLU A 181 1.04 -19.01 -18.94
C GLU A 181 1.22 -18.12 -17.70
N SER A 182 2.45 -17.66 -17.49
CA SER A 182 2.79 -16.78 -16.37
C SER A 182 3.56 -15.54 -16.82
N ASP A 183 3.26 -14.40 -16.21
CA ASP A 183 3.99 -13.15 -16.42
C ASP A 183 4.33 -12.48 -15.10
N SER A 184 5.40 -11.69 -15.12
CA SER A 184 5.81 -10.87 -13.99
C SER A 184 5.47 -9.41 -14.22
N PHE A 185 5.19 -8.71 -13.12
CA PHE A 185 4.76 -7.32 -13.13
C PHE A 185 5.49 -6.56 -12.03
N VAL A 186 5.85 -5.31 -12.31
CA VAL A 186 6.46 -4.39 -11.35
C VAL A 186 5.62 -3.13 -11.30
N ASN A 187 5.53 -2.50 -10.13
CA ASN A 187 4.78 -1.27 -10.02
C ASN A 187 5.40 -0.12 -10.82
N GLY A 188 4.54 0.73 -11.37
CA GLY A 188 4.93 2.08 -11.75
C GLY A 188 5.02 3.00 -10.54
N PRO A 189 5.64 4.18 -10.66
CA PRO A 189 5.49 5.22 -9.67
C PRO A 189 3.98 5.53 -9.50
N PRO A 190 3.46 5.61 -8.25
CA PRO A 190 2.06 5.90 -8.04
C PRO A 190 1.70 7.26 -8.68
N PRO A 191 0.48 7.43 -9.21
CA PRO A 191 0.02 8.73 -9.64
C PRO A 191 0.07 9.69 -8.44
N ILE A 192 0.73 10.84 -8.60
CA ILE A 192 0.84 11.85 -7.54
C ILE A 192 -0.56 12.41 -7.29
N VAL A 193 -1.26 11.87 -6.30
CA VAL A 193 -2.53 12.39 -5.80
C VAL A 193 -2.23 13.31 -4.62
N PRO A 194 -2.68 14.58 -4.62
CA PRO A 194 -2.52 15.44 -3.45
C PRO A 194 -3.28 14.83 -2.27
N LEU A 195 -2.54 14.37 -1.24
CA LEU A 195 -3.18 13.95 0.01
C LEU A 195 -3.98 15.14 0.57
N PRO A 196 -5.19 14.93 1.10
CA PRO A 196 -5.90 15.98 1.82
C PRO A 196 -5.06 16.39 3.03
N GLY A 197 -4.36 17.52 2.92
CA GLY A 197 -3.40 17.98 3.92
C GLY A 197 -4.05 18.21 5.29
N GLY A 198 -3.95 17.22 6.18
CA GLY A 198 -4.35 17.34 7.58
C GLY A 198 -3.46 18.28 8.41
N GLY A 199 -2.32 18.71 7.88
CA GLY A 199 -1.31 19.49 8.61
C GLY A 199 -1.42 21.02 8.54
N ALA A 200 -2.19 21.60 7.62
CA ALA A 200 -2.13 23.05 7.36
C ALA A 200 -3.23 23.90 8.04
N MET A 201 -4.29 23.29 8.59
CA MET A 201 -5.44 24.05 9.11
C MET A 201 -5.35 24.42 10.60
N GLY A 202 -4.29 24.01 11.31
CA GLY A 202 -4.12 24.29 12.75
C GLY A 202 -3.72 25.73 13.10
N LEU A 203 -3.19 26.51 12.15
CA LEU A 203 -2.63 27.85 12.44
C LEU A 203 -3.57 29.02 12.07
N ALA A 204 -4.63 28.77 11.30
CA ALA A 204 -5.60 29.82 10.93
C ALA A 204 -6.63 30.11 12.05
N ALA A 205 -6.79 29.22 13.02
CA ALA A 205 -7.77 29.38 14.10
C ALA A 205 -7.27 30.26 15.26
N LEU A 206 -5.97 30.46 15.42
CA LEU A 206 -5.42 31.28 16.52
C LEU A 206 -5.34 32.78 16.22
N THR A 207 -5.44 33.22 14.95
CA THR A 207 -5.36 34.65 14.62
C THR A 207 -6.69 35.39 14.77
N ILE A 208 -7.82 34.68 14.68
CA ILE A 208 -9.16 35.28 14.80
C ILE A 208 -9.56 35.54 16.27
N LEU A 209 -8.98 34.80 17.24
CA LEU A 209 -9.23 35.02 18.67
C LEU A 209 -8.40 36.17 19.28
N ALA A 210 -7.30 36.59 18.65
CA ALA A 210 -6.47 37.70 19.12
C ALA A 210 -6.95 39.09 18.66
N SER A 211 -7.75 39.19 17.59
CA SER A 211 -8.20 40.47 17.04
C SER A 211 -9.48 41.02 17.69
N ARG A 212 -10.15 40.26 18.56
CA ARG A 212 -11.42 40.66 19.18
C ARG A 212 -11.29 41.26 20.59
N ARG A 213 -10.07 41.51 21.07
CA ARG A 213 -9.83 42.12 22.40
C ARG A 213 -9.40 43.60 22.35
N ARG A 214 -9.64 44.29 21.24
CA ARG A 214 -9.53 45.76 21.15
C ARG A 214 -10.72 46.35 20.42
N ARG A 215 -11.84 46.49 21.12
CA ARG A 215 -12.85 47.56 20.96
C ARG A 215 -13.69 47.60 22.22
#